data_AF-A0A819S232-F1
#
_entry.id   AF-A0A819S232-F1
#
_cell.length_a   1.000
_cell.length_b   1.000
_cell.length_c   1.000
_cell.angle_alpha   90.00
_cell.angle_beta   90.00
_cell.angle_gamma   90.00
#
_symmetry.space_group_name_H-M   'P 1'
#
loop_
_entity.id
_entity.type
_entity.pdbx_description
1 polymer ?
#
loop_
_entity_poly.entity_id
_entity_poly.type
_entity_poly.pdbx_seq_one_letter_code
_entity_poly.pdbx_strand_id
1 'polypeptide(L)'
;MASHVVYQGKRALIIGINKYRRDPLQYCIQDAEDLSKTLRCIDFDITLALDCNCNKFYEVIDIFAETIQHDDLVLFYFAGHGKQSEDENYLLPSDYDYNFRTHERDYITNHAINVQYIMKKIDDKLCYVTIYIFDCCRKLIKTRAKDMNQGLSPMSAPPKTLIVFACAP
;
A
#
# COMPACT_ATOMS: atom_id res chain seq x y z
N MET A 1 33.56 3.16 -16.70
CA MET A 1 32.65 4.32 -16.55
C MET A 1 31.41 3.80 -15.85
N ALA A 2 31.19 4.17 -14.59
CA ALA A 2 29.99 3.76 -13.87
C ALA A 2 28.78 4.46 -14.51
N SER A 3 27.82 3.70 -15.02
CA SER A 3 26.55 4.23 -15.48
C SER A 3 25.84 4.85 -14.28
N HIS A 4 25.85 6.18 -14.19
CA HIS A 4 24.97 6.88 -13.26
C HIS A 4 23.53 6.49 -13.63
N VAL A 5 22.83 5.85 -12.69
CA VAL A 5 21.39 5.67 -12.79
C VAL A 5 20.80 7.08 -12.67
N VAL A 6 20.33 7.63 -13.79
CA VAL A 6 19.74 8.97 -13.81
C VAL A 6 18.23 8.81 -13.64
N TYR A 7 17.77 8.73 -12.39
CA TYR A 7 16.38 9.08 -12.05
C TYR A 7 16.32 10.57 -11.72
N GLN A 8 15.18 11.22 -11.99
CA GLN A 8 15.00 12.68 -11.82
C GLN A 8 14.92 13.09 -10.35
N GLY A 9 14.19 12.32 -9.54
CA GLY A 9 14.02 12.54 -8.12
C GLY A 9 13.72 11.25 -7.36
N LYS A 10 13.64 11.34 -6.04
CA LYS A 10 13.26 10.24 -5.15
C LYS A 10 12.04 10.66 -4.35
N ARG A 11 10.95 9.91 -4.48
CA ARG A 11 9.67 10.21 -3.82
C ARG A 11 9.24 9.00 -3.01
N ALA A 12 8.77 9.22 -1.79
CA ALA A 12 8.16 8.13 -1.03
C ALA A 12 6.83 8.52 -0.41
N LEU A 13 5.85 7.64 -0.55
CA LEU A 13 4.63 7.64 0.24
C LEU A 13 4.73 6.54 1.29
N ILE A 14 4.65 6.94 2.56
CA ILE A 14 4.78 6.04 3.69
C ILE A 14 3.52 6.17 4.54
N ILE A 15 2.85 5.04 4.78
CA ILE A 15 1.59 4.99 5.51
C ILE A 15 1.68 3.97 6.64
N GLY A 16 1.35 4.38 7.86
CA GLY A 16 1.31 3.51 9.04
C GLY A 16 -0.01 3.65 9.79
N ILE A 17 -0.71 2.54 10.03
CA ILE A 17 -2.02 2.57 10.72
C ILE A 17 -2.00 1.63 11.92
N ASN A 18 -2.26 2.21 13.10
CA ASN A 18 -2.38 1.49 14.37
C ASN A 18 -3.81 1.51 14.90
N LYS A 19 -4.48 2.67 14.81
CA LYS A 19 -5.76 2.94 15.49
C LYS A 19 -6.98 2.41 14.74
N TYR A 20 -6.99 1.10 14.54
CA TYR A 20 -8.20 0.39 14.13
C TYR A 20 -9.19 0.31 15.29
N ARG A 21 -10.48 0.48 15.01
CA ARG A 21 -11.54 0.25 16.01
C ARG A 21 -11.54 -1.19 16.53
N ARG A 22 -11.11 -2.13 15.70
CA ARG A 22 -10.98 -3.55 16.03
C ARG A 22 -9.58 -4.02 15.69
N ASP A 23 -9.00 -4.87 16.54
CA ASP A 23 -7.64 -5.39 16.40
C ASP A 23 -6.59 -4.29 16.18
N PRO A 24 -6.46 -3.29 17.09
CA PRO A 24 -5.47 -2.23 16.94
C PRO A 24 -4.04 -2.79 16.91
N LEU A 25 -3.17 -2.14 16.15
CA LEU A 25 -1.75 -2.46 16.06
C LEU A 25 -0.92 -1.50 16.90
N GLN A 26 0.32 -1.88 17.21
CA GLN A 26 1.19 -1.13 18.12
C GLN A 26 2.35 -0.43 17.40
N TYR A 27 2.90 -1.04 16.35
CA TYR A 27 4.22 -0.65 15.81
C TYR A 27 4.17 0.02 14.43
N CYS A 28 3.07 -0.06 13.68
CA CYS A 28 3.03 0.41 12.29
C CYS A 28 3.33 1.90 12.11
N ILE A 29 2.95 2.75 13.08
CA ILE A 29 3.32 4.17 13.09
C ILE A 29 4.83 4.34 13.30
N GLN A 30 5.41 3.62 14.26
CA GLN A 30 6.84 3.69 14.56
C GLN A 30 7.66 3.21 13.36
N ASP A 31 7.25 2.11 12.72
CA ASP A 31 7.90 1.57 11.53
C ASP A 31 7.88 2.57 10.36
N ALA A 32 6.73 3.21 10.13
CA ALA A 32 6.58 4.27 9.12
C ALA A 32 7.46 5.49 9.41
N GLU A 33 7.51 5.94 10.67
CA GLU A 33 8.35 7.08 11.07
C GLU A 33 9.86 6.78 10.93
N ASP A 34 10.30 5.59 11.30
CA ASP A 34 11.71 5.22 11.25
C ASP A 34 12.19 4.99 9.80
N LEU A 35 11.34 4.40 8.96
CA LEU A 35 11.60 4.34 7.52
C LEU A 35 11.63 5.75 6.91
N SER A 36 10.71 6.64 7.31
CA SER A 36 10.68 8.04 6.84
C SER A 36 11.98 8.77 7.17
N LYS A 37 12.48 8.65 8.40
CA LYS A 37 13.77 9.24 8.81
C LYS A 37 14.92 8.69 7.97
N THR A 38 14.97 7.37 7.79
CA THR A 38 16.02 6.70 7.04
C THR A 38 16.04 7.13 5.57
N LEU A 39 14.87 7.20 4.92
CA LEU A 39 14.77 7.59 3.52
C LEU A 39 15.10 9.07 3.30
N ARG A 40 14.78 9.95 4.25
CA ARG A 40 15.23 11.37 4.20
C ARG A 40 16.76 11.48 4.21
N CYS A 41 17.46 10.61 4.94
CA CYS A 41 18.93 10.62 4.96
C CYS A 41 19.57 10.26 3.61
N ILE A 42 18.80 9.72 2.67
CA ILE A 42 19.23 9.42 1.30
C ILE A 42 18.42 10.20 0.25
N ASP A 43 17.95 11.40 0.63
CA ASP A 43 17.35 12.42 -0.23
C ASP A 43 15.99 12.06 -0.86
N PHE A 44 15.20 11.20 -0.20
CA PHE A 44 13.79 11.05 -0.59
C PHE A 44 12.97 12.24 -0.10
N ASP A 45 12.12 12.75 -0.99
CA ASP A 45 11.00 13.62 -0.65
C ASP A 45 9.86 12.75 -0.09
N ILE A 46 9.50 12.95 1.19
CA ILE A 46 8.59 12.06 1.91
C ILE A 46 7.21 12.68 2.09
N THR A 47 6.18 11.96 1.64
CA THR A 47 4.80 12.09 2.10
C THR A 47 4.52 11.02 3.16
N LEU A 48 4.29 11.43 4.41
CA LEU A 48 3.97 10.53 5.53
C LEU A 48 2.51 10.72 5.94
N ALA A 49 1.76 9.62 6.08
CA ALA A 49 0.40 9.64 6.63
C ALA A 49 0.24 8.55 7.69
N LEU A 50 -0.35 8.93 8.83
CA LEU A 50 -0.50 8.05 9.99
C LEU A 50 -1.96 7.99 10.42
N ASP A 51 -2.45 6.81 10.79
CA ASP A 51 -3.83 6.56 11.23
C ASP A 51 -4.89 7.24 10.32
N CYS A 52 -4.68 7.20 9.00
CA CYS A 52 -5.60 7.83 8.06
C CYS A 52 -6.92 7.04 7.97
N ASN A 53 -8.03 7.79 7.96
CA ASN A 53 -9.33 7.25 7.56
C ASN A 53 -9.39 7.06 6.03
N CYS A 54 -10.44 6.40 5.53
CA CYS A 54 -10.58 6.06 4.12
C CYS A 54 -10.43 7.29 3.19
N ASN A 55 -11.11 8.39 3.52
CA ASN A 55 -11.06 9.62 2.73
C ASN A 55 -9.64 10.21 2.69
N LYS A 56 -8.97 10.31 3.85
CA LYS A 56 -7.61 10.85 3.92
C LYS A 56 -6.60 9.94 3.21
N PHE A 57 -6.82 8.63 3.24
CA PHE A 57 -5.96 7.68 2.56
C PHE A 57 -6.01 7.93 1.03
N TYR A 58 -7.19 7.99 0.43
CA TYR A 58 -7.36 8.35 -0.99
C TYR A 58 -6.75 9.73 -1.32
N GLU A 59 -7.05 10.75 -0.50
CA GLU A 59 -6.53 12.11 -0.67
C GLU A 59 -4.99 12.14 -0.69
N VAL A 60 -4.34 11.41 0.23
CA VAL A 60 -2.87 11.36 0.32
C VAL A 60 -2.27 10.64 -0.89
N ILE A 61 -2.91 9.58 -1.40
CA ILE A 61 -2.47 8.89 -2.62
C ILE A 61 -2.54 9.85 -3.82
N ASP A 62 -3.63 10.62 -3.94
CA ASP A 62 -3.83 11.57 -5.02
C ASP A 62 -2.78 12.69 -4.98
N ILE A 63 -2.63 13.34 -3.82
CA ILE A 63 -1.63 14.39 -3.62
C ILE A 63 -0.22 13.85 -3.90
N PHE A 64 0.11 12.66 -3.39
CA PHE A 64 1.42 12.06 -3.65
C PHE A 64 1.66 11.82 -5.13
N ALA A 65 0.69 11.25 -5.84
CA ALA A 65 0.80 10.98 -7.27
C ALA A 65 1.02 12.26 -8.10
N GLU A 66 0.49 13.40 -7.67
CA GLU A 66 0.74 14.70 -8.29
C GLU A 66 2.18 15.21 -8.10
N THR A 67 2.88 14.79 -7.05
CA THR A 67 4.29 15.16 -6.84
C THR A 67 5.26 14.41 -7.75
N ILE A 68 4.87 13.23 -8.24
CA ILE A 68 5.73 12.33 -9.03
C ILE A 68 5.96 12.94 -10.41
N GLN A 69 7.24 13.04 -10.78
CA GLN A 69 7.68 13.42 -12.12
C GLN A 69 8.09 12.20 -12.94
N HIS A 70 8.11 12.35 -14.26
CA HIS A 70 8.63 11.33 -15.18
C HIS A 70 10.07 10.95 -14.78
N ASP A 71 10.39 9.65 -14.83
CA ASP A 71 11.67 9.07 -14.40
C ASP A 71 12.05 9.28 -12.92
N ASP A 72 11.10 9.53 -12.02
CA ASP A 72 11.35 9.45 -10.58
C ASP A 72 11.57 8.01 -10.09
N LEU A 73 12.37 7.85 -9.04
CA LEU A 73 12.37 6.66 -8.19
C LEU A 73 11.27 6.81 -7.14
N VAL A 74 10.28 5.93 -7.19
CA VAL A 74 9.10 5.99 -6.31
C VAL A 74 9.10 4.82 -5.34
N LEU A 75 8.88 5.10 -4.06
CA LEU A 75 8.66 4.09 -3.02
C LEU A 75 7.28 4.28 -2.38
N PHE A 76 6.50 3.22 -2.35
CA PHE A 76 5.28 3.13 -1.56
C PHE A 76 5.50 2.14 -0.42
N TYR A 77 5.29 2.57 0.82
CA TYR A 77 5.31 1.72 2.00
C TYR A 77 3.99 1.79 2.74
N PHE A 78 3.45 0.62 3.10
CA PHE A 78 2.28 0.52 3.96
C PHE A 78 2.53 -0.47 5.09
N ALA A 79 2.25 -0.04 6.33
CA ALA A 79 2.17 -0.89 7.51
C ALA A 79 0.76 -0.83 8.13
N GLY A 80 0.13 -1.99 8.29
CA GLY A 80 -1.23 -2.06 8.82
C GLY A 80 -1.94 -3.39 8.54
N HIS A 81 -3.27 -3.39 8.54
CA HIS A 81 -4.07 -4.54 8.13
C HIS A 81 -4.31 -4.57 6.62
N GLY A 82 -4.10 -5.74 6.02
CA GLY A 82 -4.46 -6.06 4.65
C GLY A 82 -5.47 -7.20 4.57
N LYS A 83 -6.29 -7.20 3.52
CA LYS A 83 -7.23 -8.29 3.21
C LYS A 83 -7.23 -8.61 1.73
N GLN A 84 -7.59 -9.84 1.41
CA GLN A 84 -7.77 -10.30 0.03
C GLN A 84 -9.23 -10.70 -0.20
N SER A 85 -9.80 -10.24 -1.31
CA SER A 85 -11.13 -10.58 -1.80
C SER A 85 -11.10 -10.74 -3.31
N GLU A 86 -11.57 -11.87 -3.84
CA GLU A 86 -11.70 -12.10 -5.29
C GLU A 86 -10.43 -11.73 -6.08
N ASP A 87 -9.28 -12.27 -5.65
CA ASP A 87 -7.95 -12.02 -6.23
C ASP A 87 -7.41 -10.59 -6.10
N GLU A 88 -8.18 -9.67 -5.52
CA GLU A 88 -7.77 -8.30 -5.25
C GLU A 88 -7.28 -8.10 -3.82
N ASN A 89 -6.33 -7.17 -3.67
CA ASN A 89 -5.73 -6.84 -2.38
C ASN A 89 -6.20 -5.47 -1.92
N TYR A 90 -6.55 -5.40 -0.64
CA TYR A 90 -7.12 -4.22 -0.01
C TYR A 90 -6.32 -3.84 1.24
N LEU A 91 -6.00 -2.55 1.37
CA LEU A 91 -5.40 -1.95 2.56
C LEU A 91 -6.50 -1.32 3.40
N LEU A 92 -6.52 -1.61 4.70
CA LEU A 92 -7.59 -1.15 5.58
C LEU A 92 -7.25 0.20 6.21
N PRO A 93 -8.10 1.24 6.07
CA PRO A 93 -7.96 2.50 6.79
C PRO A 93 -8.34 2.37 8.28
N SER A 94 -8.00 3.38 9.09
CA SER A 94 -8.24 3.38 10.55
C SER A 94 -9.72 3.29 10.93
N ASP A 95 -10.61 3.78 10.07
CA ASP A 95 -12.06 3.79 10.26
C ASP A 95 -12.76 2.56 9.67
N TYR A 96 -12.01 1.59 9.14
CA TYR A 96 -12.57 0.32 8.67
C TYR A 96 -13.19 -0.46 9.84
N ASP A 97 -14.52 -0.59 9.83
CA ASP A 97 -15.29 -1.16 10.96
C ASP A 97 -16.40 -2.08 10.45
N TYR A 98 -16.01 -3.14 9.73
CA TYR A 98 -16.94 -4.14 9.23
C TYR A 98 -17.68 -4.83 10.39
N ASN A 99 -18.96 -4.52 10.62
CA ASN A 99 -19.85 -5.36 11.44
C ASN A 99 -20.60 -6.32 10.50
N PHE A 100 -20.87 -7.55 10.96
CA PHE A 100 -21.48 -8.65 10.19
C PHE A 100 -22.91 -8.38 9.64
N ARG A 101 -23.32 -7.11 9.52
CA ARG A 101 -24.61 -6.65 9.02
C ARG A 101 -24.68 -6.61 7.50
N THR A 102 -23.54 -6.59 6.81
CA THR A 102 -23.44 -6.66 5.34
C THR A 102 -22.54 -7.82 4.90
N HIS A 103 -22.53 -8.18 3.62
CA HIS A 103 -21.51 -9.08 3.11
C HIS A 103 -20.14 -8.39 3.19
N GLU A 104 -19.14 -9.07 3.76
CA GLU A 104 -17.79 -8.51 3.96
C GLU A 104 -17.14 -8.08 2.65
N ARG A 105 -17.46 -8.79 1.55
CA ARG A 105 -17.04 -8.46 0.18
C ARG A 105 -17.55 -7.08 -0.25
N ASP A 106 -18.86 -6.83 -0.17
CA ASP A 106 -19.43 -5.53 -0.56
C ASP A 106 -18.91 -4.39 0.33
N TYR A 107 -18.68 -4.68 1.61
CA TYR A 107 -18.16 -3.69 2.54
C TYR A 107 -16.72 -3.29 2.20
N ILE A 108 -15.85 -4.26 1.92
CA ILE A 108 -14.43 -3.97 1.66
C ILE A 108 -14.22 -3.14 0.41
N THR A 109 -14.95 -3.42 -0.68
CA THR A 109 -14.82 -2.66 -1.93
C THR A 109 -15.18 -1.18 -1.78
N ASN A 110 -16.04 -0.83 -0.80
CA ASN A 110 -16.48 0.55 -0.58
C ASN A 110 -15.75 1.28 0.56
N HIS A 111 -15.05 0.56 1.45
CA HIS A 111 -14.49 1.13 2.69
C HIS A 111 -12.99 0.85 2.87
N ALA A 112 -12.34 0.21 1.90
CA ALA A 112 -10.90 -0.05 1.91
C ALA A 112 -10.26 0.46 0.62
N ILE A 113 -8.92 0.43 0.59
CA ILE A 113 -8.14 0.92 -0.54
C ILE A 113 -7.68 -0.26 -1.38
N ASN A 114 -8.17 -0.35 -2.62
CA ASN A 114 -7.71 -1.37 -3.56
C ASN A 114 -6.26 -1.08 -3.98
N VAL A 115 -5.36 -2.05 -3.82
CA VAL A 115 -3.93 -1.89 -4.16
C VAL A 115 -3.73 -1.60 -5.66
N GLN A 116 -4.55 -2.18 -6.53
CA GLN A 116 -4.49 -1.96 -7.98
C GLN A 116 -4.77 -0.50 -8.35
N TYR A 117 -5.63 0.19 -7.58
CA TYR A 117 -5.87 1.62 -7.75
C TYR A 117 -4.61 2.44 -7.48
N ILE A 118 -3.89 2.11 -6.38
CA ILE A 118 -2.62 2.77 -6.03
C ILE A 118 -1.59 2.52 -7.14
N MET A 119 -1.45 1.25 -7.54
CA MET A 119 -0.50 0.86 -8.57
C MET A 119 -0.76 1.58 -9.89
N LYS A 120 -2.02 1.63 -10.34
CA LYS A 120 -2.40 2.34 -11.56
C LYS A 120 -2.05 3.83 -11.49
N LYS A 121 -2.38 4.50 -10.38
CA LYS A 121 -2.10 5.93 -10.22
C LYS A 121 -0.61 6.30 -10.30
N ILE A 122 0.25 5.43 -9.78
CA ILE A 122 1.70 5.63 -9.82
C ILE A 122 2.28 5.19 -11.18
N ASP A 123 1.78 4.10 -11.77
CA ASP A 123 2.22 3.61 -13.08
C ASP A 123 1.95 4.64 -14.20
N ASP A 124 0.82 5.34 -14.13
CA ASP A 124 0.46 6.43 -15.04
C ASP A 124 1.49 7.60 -15.04
N LYS A 125 2.42 7.64 -14.08
CA LYS A 125 3.46 8.67 -13.97
C LYS A 125 4.75 8.34 -14.70
N LEU A 126 4.89 7.14 -15.26
CA LEU A 126 6.06 6.71 -16.04
C LEU A 126 7.37 6.85 -15.23
N CYS A 127 7.36 6.28 -14.03
CA CYS A 127 8.49 6.29 -13.12
C CYS A 127 9.72 5.55 -13.70
N TYR A 128 10.91 5.88 -13.21
CA TYR A 128 12.12 5.14 -13.57
C TYR A 128 12.09 3.74 -12.96
N VAL A 129 11.76 3.67 -11.67
CA VAL A 129 11.51 2.45 -10.90
C VAL A 129 10.46 2.76 -9.84
N THR A 130 9.56 1.80 -9.60
CA THR A 130 8.59 1.87 -8.50
C THR A 130 8.77 0.68 -7.56
N ILE A 131 8.87 0.95 -6.26
CA ILE A 131 9.03 -0.06 -5.21
C ILE A 131 7.80 -0.01 -4.31
N TYR A 132 7.11 -1.14 -4.19
CA TYR A 132 6.00 -1.31 -3.24
C TYR A 132 6.44 -2.25 -2.12
N ILE A 133 6.29 -1.80 -0.87
CA ILE A 133 6.56 -2.59 0.33
C ILE A 133 5.29 -2.66 1.15
N PHE A 134 4.77 -3.87 1.33
CA PHE A 134 3.58 -4.14 2.12
C PHE A 134 3.97 -4.88 3.40
N ASP A 135 3.99 -4.16 4.50
CA ASP A 135 4.22 -4.64 5.85
C ASP A 135 2.88 -4.89 6.57
N CYS A 136 2.14 -5.84 6.02
CA CYS A 136 0.80 -6.18 6.48
C CYS A 136 0.53 -7.68 6.36
N CYS A 137 -0.31 -8.21 7.24
CA CYS A 137 -0.88 -9.53 7.02
C CYS A 137 -1.84 -9.50 5.82
N ARG A 138 -1.85 -10.55 4.99
CA ARG A 138 -2.88 -10.79 3.97
C ARG A 138 -3.83 -11.87 4.47
N LYS A 139 -4.92 -11.46 5.14
CA LYS A 139 -5.95 -12.42 5.59
C LYS A 139 -7.00 -12.59 4.48
N LEU A 140 -7.21 -13.83 4.02
CA LEU A 140 -8.28 -14.17 3.08
C LEU A 140 -9.65 -13.99 3.73
N ILE A 141 -10.57 -13.31 3.04
CA ILE A 141 -11.98 -13.25 3.45
C ILE A 141 -12.59 -14.66 3.26
N LYS A 142 -12.87 -15.34 4.38
CA LYS A 142 -13.38 -16.72 4.37
C LYS A 142 -14.77 -16.76 3.76
N THR A 143 -14.90 -17.32 2.57
CA THR A 143 -16.19 -17.68 1.99
C THR A 143 -16.57 -19.12 2.31
N ARG A 144 -17.86 -19.39 2.48
CA ARG A 144 -18.39 -20.76 2.72
C ARG A 144 -18.22 -21.70 1.52
N ALA A 145 -17.70 -21.20 0.39
CA ALA A 145 -17.42 -21.99 -0.79
C ALA A 145 -15.95 -22.41 -0.80
N LYS A 146 -15.77 -23.72 -0.81
CA LYS A 146 -14.51 -24.46 -0.79
C LYS A 146 -13.79 -24.29 -2.12
N ASP A 147 -12.95 -23.27 -2.27
CA ASP A 147 -12.04 -23.18 -3.42
C ASP A 147 -10.78 -24.01 -3.15
N MET A 148 -10.88 -25.26 -3.60
CA MET A 148 -9.86 -26.31 -3.61
C MET A 148 -8.78 -26.09 -4.68
N ASN A 149 -8.33 -24.85 -4.89
CA ASN A 149 -7.18 -24.51 -5.73
C ASN A 149 -6.77 -23.06 -5.42
N GLN A 150 -5.98 -22.82 -4.39
CA GLN A 150 -5.47 -21.47 -4.14
C GLN A 150 -3.98 -21.51 -3.83
N GLY A 151 -3.22 -21.68 -4.90
CA GLY A 151 -1.96 -20.93 -5.01
C GLY A 151 -2.28 -19.45 -5.16
N LEU A 152 -1.38 -18.63 -4.66
CA LEU A 152 -1.47 -17.18 -4.48
C LEU A 152 -1.85 -16.47 -5.77
N SER A 153 -2.82 -15.54 -5.73
CA SER A 153 -3.10 -14.67 -6.87
C SER A 153 -1.92 -13.71 -7.02
N PRO A 154 -1.10 -13.85 -8.08
CA PRO A 154 0.04 -12.97 -8.28
C PRO A 154 -0.49 -11.57 -8.58
N MET A 155 0.02 -10.55 -7.90
CA MET A 155 -0.13 -9.18 -8.43
C MET A 155 0.77 -9.08 -9.66
N SER A 156 0.19 -8.75 -10.81
CA SER A 156 0.97 -8.47 -12.01
C SER A 156 1.70 -7.14 -11.80
N ALA A 157 3.01 -7.21 -11.62
CA ALA A 157 3.86 -6.04 -11.49
C ALA A 157 4.01 -5.36 -12.88
N PRO A 158 3.69 -4.06 -13.02
CA PRO A 158 4.04 -3.31 -14.21
C PRO A 158 5.55 -3.37 -14.49
N PRO A 159 6.00 -3.06 -15.72
CA PRO A 159 7.42 -2.89 -15.99
C PRO A 159 8.07 -1.93 -14.98
N LYS A 160 9.35 -2.15 -14.68
CA LYS A 160 10.11 -1.31 -13.72
C LYS A 160 9.56 -1.31 -12.28
N THR A 161 8.80 -2.33 -11.89
CA THR A 161 8.21 -2.45 -10.55
C THR A 161 8.86 -3.56 -9.71
N LEU A 162 9.15 -3.28 -8.45
CA LEU A 162 9.48 -4.27 -7.42
C LEU A 162 8.36 -4.30 -6.38
N ILE A 163 7.84 -5.48 -6.06
CA ILE A 163 6.85 -5.69 -5.00
C ILE A 163 7.44 -6.60 -3.92
N VAL A 164 7.41 -6.13 -2.67
CA VAL A 164 7.92 -6.83 -1.50
C VAL A 164 6.80 -6.98 -0.47
N PHE A 165 6.66 -8.18 0.09
CA PHE A 165 5.72 -8.47 1.16
C PHE A 165 6.46 -8.95 2.40
N ALA A 166 6.11 -8.43 3.57
CA ALA A 166 6.68 -8.85 4.84
C ALA A 166 6.15 -10.22 5.33
N CYS A 167 4.97 -10.63 4.85
CA CYS A 167 4.37 -11.94 5.13
C CYS A 167 4.23 -12.76 3.85
N ALA A 168 4.39 -14.09 3.97
CA ALA A 168 4.09 -15.01 2.88
C ALA A 168 2.62 -14.84 2.44
N PRO A 169 2.33 -14.85 1.13
CA PRO A 169 0.97 -14.68 0.65
C PRO A 169 0.06 -15.88 1.01
#